data_AF-A0A7X8GI49-F1
#
_entry.id   AF-A0A7X8GI49-F1
#
_cell.length_a   1.000
_cell.length_b   1.000
_cell.length_c   1.000
_cell.angle_alpha   90.00
_cell.angle_beta   90.00
_cell.angle_gamma   90.00
#
_symmetry.space_group_name_H-M   'P 1'
#
loop_
_entity.id
_entity.type
_entity.pdbx_description
1 polymer ?
#
loop_
_entity_poly.entity_id
_entity_poly.type
_entity_poly.pdbx_seq_one_letter_code
_entity_poly.pdbx_strand_id
1 'polypeptide(L)' 'MGTEKQGPLGPNQSWSARRKRDTVLRLFQGEPLDAVSRELGVEIYRLEAWRNVMNNST' A
#
# COMPACT_ATOMS: atom_id res chain seq x y z
N MET A 1 1.16 -16.55 10.39
CA MET A 1 -0.28 -16.22 10.52
C MET A 1 -0.59 -15.24 9.40
N GLY A 2 -1.64 -15.50 8.63
CA GLY A 2 -1.75 -15.20 7.19
C GLY A 2 -1.30 -13.80 6.75
N THR A 3 -0.31 -13.75 5.86
CA THR A 3 -0.19 -12.64 4.90
C THR A 3 -1.29 -12.82 3.86
N GLU A 4 -2.54 -12.66 4.29
CA GLU A 4 -3.66 -12.55 3.35
C GLU A 4 -3.35 -11.34 2.48
N LYS A 5 -2.92 -11.62 1.25
CA LYS A 5 -2.62 -10.61 0.25
C LYS A 5 -3.81 -9.67 0.22
N GLN A 6 -3.56 -8.43 0.62
CA GLN A 6 -4.61 -7.44 0.81
C GLN A 6 -5.27 -7.22 -0.55
N GLY A 7 -6.41 -7.86 -0.81
CA GLY A 7 -7.09 -7.70 -2.09
C GLY A 7 -7.57 -6.25 -2.32
N PRO A 8 -8.09 -5.92 -3.49
CA PRO A 8 -8.64 -4.59 -3.74
C PRO A 8 -9.73 -4.22 -2.71
N LEU A 9 -9.80 -2.93 -2.37
CA LEU A 9 -10.87 -2.44 -1.49
C LEU A 9 -12.22 -2.55 -2.20
N GLY A 10 -13.23 -3.01 -1.46
CA GLY A 10 -14.61 -2.95 -1.94
C GLY A 10 -15.10 -1.50 -2.12
N PRO A 11 -16.16 -1.27 -2.89
CA PRO A 11 -16.63 0.06 -3.32
C PRO A 11 -17.01 1.04 -2.20
N ASN A 12 -17.05 0.58 -0.94
CA ASN A 12 -17.33 1.42 0.24
C ASN A 12 -16.29 1.23 1.37
N GLN A 13 -15.12 0.65 1.07
CA GLN A 13 -14.03 0.53 2.03
C GLN A 13 -13.00 1.64 1.84
N SER A 14 -12.51 2.18 2.95
CA SER A 14 -11.41 3.14 2.98
C SER A 14 -10.10 2.46 3.38
N TRP A 15 -8.99 3.05 2.93
CA TRP A 15 -7.66 2.62 3.33
C TRP A 15 -7.39 2.99 4.79
N SER A 16 -7.50 2.03 5.70
CA SER A 16 -7.15 2.24 7.10
C SER A 16 -5.66 2.55 7.25
N ALA A 17 -5.29 3.33 8.28
CA ALA A 17 -3.89 3.68 8.54
C ALA A 17 -2.97 2.44 8.68
N ARG A 18 -3.47 1.36 9.30
CA ARG A 18 -2.75 0.09 9.42
C ARG A 18 -2.47 -0.54 8.04
N ARG A 19 -3.45 -0.52 7.15
CA ARG A 19 -3.34 -1.10 5.80
C ARG A 19 -2.38 -0.31 4.91
N LYS A 20 -2.44 1.03 4.98
CA LYS A 20 -1.47 1.91 4.29
C LYS A 20 -0.04 1.66 4.77
N ARG A 21 0.16 1.54 6.10
CA ARG A 21 1.48 1.25 6.67
C ARG A 21 2.04 -0.08 6.17
N ASP A 22 1.23 -1.13 6.21
CA ASP A 22 1.63 -2.45 5.72
C ASP A 22 2.00 -2.43 4.23
N THR A 23 1.21 -1.72 3.41
CA THR A 23 1.52 -1.51 1.98
C THR A 23 2.86 -0.80 1.79
N VAL A 24 3.12 0.30 2.51
CA VAL A 24 4.37 1.04 2.40
C VAL A 24 5.56 0.22 2.92
N LEU A 25 5.38 -0.60 3.96
CA LEU A 25 6.42 -1.52 4.44
C LEU A 25 6.80 -2.57 3.39
N ARG A 26 5.85 -3.03 2.57
CA ARG A 26 6.15 -3.92 1.42
C ARG A 26 7.00 -3.22 0.37
N LEU A 27 6.69 -1.94 0.08
CA LEU A 27 7.49 -1.12 -0.82
C LEU A 27 8.92 -0.90 -0.29
N PHE A 28 9.08 -0.66 1.02
CA PHE A 28 10.40 -0.54 1.65
C PHE A 28 11.18 -1.86 1.68
N GLN A 29 10.49 -3.01 1.68
CA GLN A 29 11.11 -4.33 1.54
C GLN A 29 11.58 -4.66 0.12
N GLY A 30 11.39 -3.74 -0.84
CA GLY A 30 11.83 -3.90 -2.22
C GLY A 30 10.77 -4.49 -3.16
N GLU A 31 9.52 -4.60 -2.72
CA GLU A 31 8.44 -5.01 -3.61
C GLU A 31 8.12 -3.89 -4.62
N PRO A 32 7.99 -4.21 -5.92
CA PRO A 32 7.79 -3.20 -6.94
C PRO A 32 6.39 -2.56 -6.87
N LEU A 33 6.34 -1.25 -7.11
CA LEU A 33 5.12 -0.43 -7.05
C LEU A 33 4.02 -0.92 -8.00
N ASP A 34 4.38 -1.39 -9.20
CA ASP A 34 3.43 -1.89 -10.20
C ASP A 34 2.74 -3.19 -9.75
N ALA A 35 3.48 -4.10 -9.11
CA ALA A 35 2.92 -5.35 -8.59
C ALA A 35 1.95 -5.08 -7.45
N VAL A 36 2.33 -4.19 -6.52
CA VAL A 36 1.50 -3.77 -5.40
C VAL A 36 0.25 -3.03 -5.89
N SER A 37 0.39 -2.14 -6.87
CA SER A 37 -0.71 -1.43 -7.51
C SER A 37 -1.74 -2.39 -8.09
N ARG A 38 -1.28 -3.35 -8.90
CA ARG A 38 -2.13 -4.33 -9.56
C ARG A 38 -2.85 -5.26 -8.59
N GLU A 39 -2.17 -5.64 -7.50
CA GLU A 39 -2.74 -6.50 -6.46
C GLU A 39 -3.81 -5.77 -5.62
N LEU A 40 -3.54 -4.52 -5.25
CA LEU A 40 -4.41 -3.72 -4.38
C LEU A 40 -5.49 -2.93 -5.15
N GLY A 41 -5.39 -2.85 -6.48
CA GLY A 41 -6.21 -1.97 -7.31
C GLY A 41 -5.99 -0.48 -6.97
N VAL A 42 -4.77 -0.10 -6.60
CA VAL A 42 -4.41 1.26 -6.20
C VAL A 42 -3.43 1.86 -7.19
N GLU A 43 -3.77 3.02 -7.72
CA GLU A 43 -2.91 3.79 -8.60
C GLU A 43 -1.50 4.04 -8.02
N ILE A 44 -0.48 3.90 -8.86
CA ILE A 44 0.95 4.02 -8.47
C ILE A 44 1.23 5.36 -7.80
N TYR A 45 0.71 6.47 -8.35
CA TYR A 45 0.94 7.82 -7.79
C TYR A 45 0.43 7.95 -6.33
N ARG A 46 -0.62 7.20 -5.97
CA ARG A 46 -1.17 7.20 -4.61
C ARG A 46 -0.28 6.40 -3.66
N LEU A 47 0.32 5.31 -4.13
CA LEU A 47 1.32 4.55 -3.36
C LEU A 47 2.59 5.37 -3.13
N GLU A 48 3.05 6.09 -4.15
CA GLU A 48 4.19 7.02 -4.03
C GLU A 48 3.91 8.13 -3.01
N ALA A 49 2.71 8.72 -3.02
CA ALA A 49 2.31 9.70 -2.02
C ALA A 49 2.37 9.14 -0.59
N TRP A 50 1.90 7.91 -0.36
CA TRP A 50 1.99 7.28 0.97
C TRP A 50 3.43 7.01 1.39
N ARG A 51 4.29 6.57 0.46
CA ARG A 51 5.71 6.39 0.71
C ARG A 51 6.38 7.71 1.09
N ASN A 52 6.09 8.79 0.35
CA ASN A 52 6.63 10.11 0.64
C ASN A 52 6.19 10.63 2.02
N VAL A 53 4.92 10.48 2.38
CA VAL A 53 4.44 10.88 3.71
C VAL A 53 5.16 10.12 4.83
N MET A 54 5.42 8.83 4.65
CA MET A 54 6.14 8.02 5.64
C MET A 54 7.64 8.38 5.71
N ASN A 55 8.28 8.64 4.57
CA ASN A 55 9.69 9.01 4.51
C ASN A 55 9.98 10.38 5.16
N ASN A 56 9.07 11.34 5.01
CA ASN A 56 9.20 12.70 5.57
C ASN A 56 8.75 12.80 7.04
N SER A 57 8.32 11.71 7.68
CA SER A 57 7.98 11.69 9.12
C SER A 57 9.12 11.17 10.01
N THR A 58 10.36 11.17 9.49
CA THR A 58 11.59 10.90 10.27
C THR A 58 12.17 12.19 10.81
#